data_AF-A0A358SRL4-F1
#
_entry.id   AF-A0A358SRL4-F1
#
_cell.length_a   1.000
_cell.length_b   1.000
_cell.length_c   1.000
_cell.angle_alpha   90.00
_cell.angle_beta   90.00
_cell.angle_gamma   90.00
#
_symmetry.space_group_name_H-M   'P 1'
#
loop_
_entity.id
_entity.type
_entity.pdbx_description
1 polymer ?
#
loop_
_entity_poly.entity_id
_entity_poly.type
_entity_poly.pdbx_seq_one_letter_code
_entity_poly.pdbx_strand_id
1 'polypeptide(L)'
;MKLAPLVRLLGPDGRLLHTSQHEDAELSGVFLAAAGIRQAQTLGGICGAPRHAQVGRMIEQLGDLLRADRPAAVIVQGDTNTASAGAQAASYAGVPVIHVEAGLR
;
A
#
# COMPACT_ATOMS: atom_id res chain seq x y z
N MET A 1 -7.14 7.99 9.05
CA MET A 1 -6.49 6.77 8.53
C MET A 1 -6.08 5.86 9.69
N LYS A 2 -6.51 4.58 9.71
CA LYS A 2 -6.24 3.67 10.84
C LYS A 2 -4.76 3.31 11.01
N LEU A 3 -3.99 3.32 9.93
CA LEU A 3 -2.53 3.10 9.96
C LEU A 3 -1.72 4.30 10.47
N ALA A 4 -2.32 5.47 10.71
CA ALA A 4 -1.58 6.68 11.09
C ALA A 4 -0.66 6.53 12.32
N PRO A 5 -1.07 5.85 13.42
CA PRO A 5 -0.17 5.62 14.55
C PRO A 5 1.06 4.79 14.18
N LEU A 6 0.89 3.79 13.32
CA LEU A 6 1.98 2.92 12.87
C LEU A 6 2.94 3.67 11.96
N VAL A 7 2.44 4.50 11.04
CA VAL A 7 3.31 5.32 10.19
C VAL A 7 4.11 6.32 11.03
N ARG A 8 3.49 6.93 12.06
CA ARG A 8 4.20 7.82 12.99
C ARG A 8 5.28 7.10 13.79
N LEU A 9 5.01 5.86 14.22
CA LEU A 9 5.96 5.04 14.97
C LEU A 9 7.17 4.65 14.11
N LEU A 10 6.95 4.25 12.86
CA LEU A 10 8.03 3.92 11.93
C LEU A 10 8.83 5.15 11.49
N GLY A 11 8.19 6.32 11.41
CA GLY A 11 8.86 7.57 11.06
C GLY A 11 9.68 7.44 9.77
N PRO A 12 10.99 7.76 9.78
CA PRO A 12 11.84 7.66 8.59
C PRO A 12 12.14 6.23 8.13
N ASP A 13 11.98 5.22 9.00
CA ASP A 13 12.20 3.81 8.66
C ASP A 13 11.01 3.21 7.88
N GLY A 14 9.89 3.94 7.81
CA GLY A 14 8.69 3.57 7.08
C GLY A 14 8.54 4.34 5.77
N ARG A 15 8.22 3.61 4.70
CA ARG A 15 7.78 4.21 3.43
C ARG A 15 6.29 3.95 3.24
N LEU A 16 5.54 5.02 2.95
CA LEU A 16 4.13 4.88 2.63
C LEU A 16 3.91 4.82 1.12
N LEU A 17 3.06 3.89 0.70
CA LEU A 17 2.65 3.74 -0.70
C LEU A 17 1.14 3.83 -0.82
N HIS A 18 0.68 4.68 -1.75
CA HIS A 18 -0.71 4.80 -2.13
C HIS A 18 -0.93 4.19 -3.52
N THR A 19 -1.86 3.24 -3.64
CA THR A 19 -2.08 2.52 -4.89
C THR A 19 -2.98 3.25 -5.88
N SER A 20 -3.61 4.37 -5.48
CA SER A 20 -4.61 5.06 -6.31
C SER A 20 -5.74 4.13 -6.78
N GLN A 21 -6.15 3.17 -5.95
CA GLN A 21 -7.25 2.25 -6.31
C GLN A 21 -8.61 2.97 -6.46
N HIS A 22 -8.74 4.17 -5.88
CA HIS A 22 -9.90 5.06 -5.98
C HIS A 22 -9.46 6.45 -6.50
N GLU A 23 -10.40 7.17 -7.10
CA GLU A 23 -10.16 8.44 -7.82
C GLU A 23 -9.89 9.63 -6.89
N ASP A 24 -10.30 9.51 -5.63
CA ASP A 24 -10.29 10.60 -4.66
C ASP A 24 -8.90 10.81 -4.02
N ALA A 25 -7.97 11.35 -4.82
CA ALA A 25 -6.62 11.70 -4.38
C ALA A 25 -6.62 12.82 -3.32
N GLU A 26 -7.61 13.71 -3.33
CA GLU A 26 -7.76 14.78 -2.33
C GLU A 26 -8.02 14.23 -0.93
N LEU A 27 -8.91 13.25 -0.78
CA LEU A 27 -9.17 12.60 0.51
C LEU A 27 -7.88 12.00 1.08
N SER A 28 -7.11 11.31 0.23
CA SER A 28 -5.85 10.68 0.61
C SER A 28 -4.84 11.74 1.07
N GLY A 29 -4.63 12.81 0.30
CA GLY A 29 -3.71 13.90 0.65
C GLY A 29 -4.03 14.57 2.00
N VAL A 30 -5.30 14.85 2.27
CA VAL A 30 -5.76 15.45 3.54
C VAL A 30 -5.51 14.52 4.72
N PHE A 31 -5.80 13.22 4.59
CA PHE A 31 -5.55 12.25 5.67
C PHE A 31 -4.06 12.02 5.94
N LEU A 32 -3.22 12.09 4.90
CA LEU A 32 -1.77 11.96 5.01
C LEU A 32 -1.15 13.18 5.70
N ALA A 33 -1.55 14.39 5.29
CA ALA A 33 -1.13 15.63 5.90
C ALA A 33 -1.52 15.69 7.38
N ALA A 34 -2.77 15.34 7.71
CA ALA A 34 -3.24 15.26 9.11
C ALA A 34 -2.49 14.21 9.94
N ALA A 35 -1.97 13.15 9.29
CA ALA A 35 -1.15 12.14 9.94
C ALA A 35 0.33 12.57 10.12
N GLY A 36 0.76 13.67 9.51
CA GLY A 36 2.16 14.13 9.49
C GLY A 36 3.03 13.41 8.45
N ILE A 37 2.39 12.75 7.47
CA ILE A 37 3.06 11.89 6.49
C ILE A 37 3.29 12.71 5.23
N ARG A 38 4.56 13.03 4.92
CA ARG A 38 4.92 14.02 3.87
C ARG A 38 5.13 13.43 2.47
N GLN A 39 5.40 12.13 2.34
CA GLN A 39 5.73 11.52 1.04
C GLN A 39 5.14 10.12 0.93
N ALA A 40 3.95 10.01 0.35
CA ALA A 40 3.46 8.73 -0.14
C ALA A 40 3.87 8.56 -1.59
N GLN A 41 4.66 7.51 -1.89
CA GLN A 41 4.85 7.11 -3.29
C GLN A 41 3.50 6.62 -3.83
N THR A 42 3.18 6.97 -5.08
CA THR A 42 1.86 6.70 -5.66
C THR A 42 1.98 5.84 -6.91
N LEU A 43 1.09 4.85 -7.07
CA LEU A 43 0.99 4.04 -8.29
C LEU A 43 0.11 4.73 -9.34
N GLY A 44 0.45 4.52 -10.61
CA GLY A 44 -0.25 5.08 -11.76
C GLY A 44 -1.16 4.06 -12.46
N GLY A 45 -2.26 4.54 -13.05
CA GLY A 45 -3.12 3.72 -13.92
C GLY A 45 -3.90 2.61 -13.21
N ILE A 46 -4.14 2.73 -11.90
CA ILE A 46 -4.92 1.74 -11.13
C ILE A 46 -6.41 2.09 -11.09
N CYS A 47 -6.77 3.34 -10.81
CA CYS A 47 -8.17 3.78 -10.76
C CYS A 47 -8.88 3.57 -12.12
N GLY A 48 -10.21 3.34 -12.08
CA GLY A 48 -11.07 3.25 -13.26
C GLY A 48 -11.00 1.91 -14.02
N ALA A 49 -10.03 1.04 -13.72
CA ALA A 49 -9.95 -0.29 -14.32
C ALA A 49 -10.87 -1.30 -13.59
N PRO A 50 -11.34 -2.37 -14.26
CA PRO A 50 -12.06 -3.44 -13.58
C PRO A 50 -11.17 -4.14 -12.56
N ARG A 51 -11.77 -4.71 -11.50
CA ARG A 51 -11.07 -5.26 -10.32
C ARG A 51 -9.86 -6.15 -10.66
N HIS A 52 -10.01 -7.07 -11.61
CA HIS A 52 -8.93 -7.97 -12.01
C HIS A 52 -7.72 -7.21 -12.59
N ALA A 53 -7.98 -6.17 -13.38
CA ALA A 53 -6.95 -5.32 -13.97
C ALA A 53 -6.29 -4.42 -12.92
N GLN A 54 -7.04 -3.88 -11.95
CA GLN A 54 -6.47 -3.12 -10.84
C GLN A 54 -5.48 -3.96 -10.05
N VAL A 55 -5.89 -5.16 -9.65
CA VAL A 55 -5.05 -6.09 -8.87
C VAL A 55 -3.81 -6.49 -9.66
N GLY A 56 -3.96 -6.86 -10.95
CA GLY A 56 -2.82 -7.21 -11.79
C GLY A 56 -1.79 -6.09 -11.92
N ARG A 57 -2.24 -4.86 -12.23
CA ARG A 57 -1.36 -3.68 -12.36
C ARG A 57 -0.68 -3.33 -11.05
N MET A 58 -1.38 -3.45 -9.92
CA MET A 58 -0.78 -3.23 -8.61
C MET A 58 0.31 -4.27 -8.32
N ILE A 59 0.06 -5.55 -8.59
CA ILE A 59 1.06 -6.61 -8.35
C ILE A 59 2.31 -6.38 -9.20
N GLU A 60 2.15 -6.03 -10.48
CA GLU A 60 3.26 -5.71 -11.38
C GLU A 60 4.12 -4.56 -10.85
N GLN A 61 3.50 -3.39 -10.62
CA GLN A 61 4.24 -2.19 -10.17
C GLN A 61 4.85 -2.39 -8.78
N LEU A 62 4.15 -3.05 -7.86
CA LEU A 62 4.69 -3.35 -6.52
C LEU A 62 5.84 -4.34 -6.59
N GLY A 63 5.75 -5.35 -7.46
CA GLY A 63 6.82 -6.32 -7.69
C GLY A 63 8.11 -5.64 -8.17
N ASP A 64 8.00 -4.68 -9.08
CA ASP A 64 9.15 -3.90 -9.55
C ASP A 64 9.75 -3.04 -8.44
N LEU A 65 8.90 -2.39 -7.63
CA LEU A 65 9.37 -1.59 -6.49
C LEU A 65 10.10 -2.44 -5.45
N LEU A 66 9.55 -3.60 -5.08
CA LEU A 66 10.15 -4.50 -4.09
C LEU A 66 11.46 -5.14 -4.56
N ARG A 67 11.63 -5.27 -5.88
CA ARG A 67 12.87 -5.78 -6.49
C ARG A 67 13.96 -4.70 -6.53
N ALA A 68 13.57 -3.46 -6.81
CA ALA A 68 14.49 -2.32 -6.84
C ALA A 68 14.96 -1.90 -5.44
N ASP A 69 14.04 -1.92 -4.46
CA ASP A 69 14.33 -1.63 -3.07
C ASP A 69 13.58 -2.61 -2.18
N ARG A 70 14.31 -3.52 -1.54
CA ARG A 70 13.75 -4.65 -0.79
C ARG A 70 13.58 -4.28 0.68
N PRO A 71 12.35 -4.01 1.17
CA PRO A 71 12.13 -3.69 2.57
C PRO A 71 12.23 -4.94 3.45
N ALA A 72 12.39 -4.74 4.76
CA ALA A 72 12.38 -5.82 5.74
C ALA A 72 11.01 -6.51 5.86
N ALA A 73 9.93 -5.78 5.61
CA ALA A 73 8.56 -6.30 5.57
C ALA A 73 7.65 -5.36 4.77
N VAL A 74 6.53 -5.89 4.30
CA VAL A 74 5.40 -5.13 3.75
C VAL A 74 4.23 -5.19 4.72
N ILE A 75 3.67 -4.02 5.04
CA ILE A 75 2.51 -3.90 5.93
C ILE A 75 1.28 -3.57 5.08
N VAL A 76 0.26 -4.41 5.17
CA VAL A 76 -1.04 -4.20 4.53
C VAL A 76 -2.14 -4.11 5.59
N GLN A 77 -3.27 -3.46 5.28
CA GLN A 77 -4.38 -3.30 6.21
C GLN A 77 -5.73 -3.60 5.55
N GLY A 78 -6.57 -4.33 6.27
CA GLY A 78 -7.95 -4.62 5.88
C GLY A 78 -8.05 -5.61 4.71
N ASP A 79 -9.11 -5.49 3.92
CA ASP A 79 -9.56 -6.46 2.91
C ASP A 79 -9.69 -5.87 1.49
N THR A 80 -9.08 -4.70 1.25
CA THR A 80 -9.15 -4.03 -0.05
C THR A 80 -8.32 -4.72 -1.13
N ASN A 81 -8.55 -4.35 -2.41
CA ASN A 81 -7.71 -4.80 -3.53
C ASN A 81 -6.23 -4.46 -3.30
N THR A 82 -5.95 -3.31 -2.66
CA THR A 82 -4.60 -2.90 -2.25
C THR A 82 -3.97 -3.87 -1.26
N ALA A 83 -4.72 -4.30 -0.24
CA ALA A 83 -4.20 -5.24 0.75
C ALA A 83 -3.88 -6.60 0.10
N SER A 84 -4.77 -7.09 -0.75
CA SER A 84 -4.59 -8.34 -1.49
C SER A 84 -3.41 -8.27 -2.48
N ALA A 85 -3.31 -7.19 -3.26
CA ALA A 85 -2.21 -7.02 -4.23
C ALA A 85 -0.86 -6.84 -3.54
N GLY A 86 -0.80 -6.04 -2.46
CA GLY A 86 0.42 -5.82 -1.68
C GLY A 86 0.93 -7.09 -1.03
N ALA A 87 0.05 -7.89 -0.44
CA ALA A 87 0.43 -9.18 0.16
C ALA A 87 0.96 -10.16 -0.89
N GLN A 88 0.31 -10.25 -2.06
CA GLN A 88 0.75 -11.13 -3.15
C GLN A 88 2.11 -10.69 -3.72
N ALA A 89 2.28 -9.41 -4.04
CA ALA A 89 3.55 -8.88 -4.56
C ALA A 89 4.72 -9.12 -3.60
N ALA A 90 4.50 -8.88 -2.30
CA ALA A 90 5.48 -9.16 -1.26
C ALA A 90 5.83 -10.65 -1.17
N SER A 91 4.82 -11.52 -1.18
CA SER A 91 5.01 -12.97 -1.18
C SER A 91 5.84 -13.43 -2.38
N TYR A 92 5.53 -12.95 -3.59
CA TYR A 92 6.26 -13.28 -4.81
C TYR A 92 7.71 -12.79 -4.79
N ALA A 93 7.96 -11.64 -4.16
CA ALA A 93 9.31 -11.09 -3.97
C ALA A 93 10.08 -11.74 -2.79
N GLY A 94 9.47 -12.66 -2.04
CA GLY A 94 10.06 -13.25 -0.85
C GLY A 94 10.27 -12.24 0.28
N VAL A 95 9.38 -11.26 0.41
CA VAL A 95 9.38 -10.23 1.46
C VAL A 95 8.31 -10.58 2.50
N PRO A 96 8.64 -10.56 3.81
CA PRO A 96 7.66 -10.82 4.87
C PRO A 96 6.44 -9.90 4.81
N VAL A 97 5.25 -10.44 5.10
CA VAL A 97 3.99 -9.69 5.10
C VAL A 97 3.43 -9.58 6.52
N ILE A 98 3.06 -8.37 6.92
CA ILE A 98 2.34 -8.07 8.16
C ILE A 98 0.94 -7.58 7.78
N HIS A 99 -0.08 -8.34 8.18
CA HIS A 99 -1.48 -8.00 7.88
C HIS A 99 -2.17 -7.41 9.10
N VAL A 100 -2.36 -6.09 9.08
CA VAL A 100 -3.12 -5.36 10.10
C VAL A 100 -4.61 -5.56 9.85
N GLU A 101 -5.38 -5.81 10.92
CA GLU A 101 -6.81 -6.17 10.84
C GLU A 101 -7.07 -7.52 10.16
N ALA A 102 -6.17 -8.49 10.34
CA ALA A 102 -6.36 -9.84 9.87
C ALA A 102 -7.52 -10.56 10.60
N GLY A 103 -8.23 -11.42 9.88
CA GLY A 103 -9.22 -12.34 10.46
C GLY A 103 -10.51 -11.68 10.95
N LEU A 104 -10.80 -10.44 10.55
CA LEU A 104 -12.13 -9.85 10.71
C LEU A 104 -13.14 -10.73 9.96
N ARG A 105 -14.14 -11.23 10.68
CA ARG A 105 -15.26 -12.05 10.18
C ARG A 105 -16.54 -11.44 10.70
#